data_AF-A0A2R7RCS1-F1
#
_entry.id   AF-A0A2R7RCS1-F1
#
_cell.length_a   1.000
_cell.length_b   1.000
_cell.length_c   1.000
_cell.angle_alpha   90.00
_cell.angle_beta   90.00
_cell.angle_gamma   90.00
#
_symmetry.space_group_name_H-M   'P 1'
#
loop_
_entity.id
_entity.type
_entity.pdbx_description
1 polymer ?
#
loop_
_entity_poly.entity_id
_entity_poly.type
_entity_poly.pdbx_seq_one_letter_code
_entity_poly.pdbx_strand_id
1 'polypeptide(L)'
;MIYQLALQQLTDSALPTGAFAHSFGFEGYIERELVHDEGSFGVWLGAFIGQQLSYSDGLAIRFVYEDAPLEDLDNLLSAQLLPRQVREASVKMG
;
A
#
# COMPACT_ATOMS: atom_id res chain seq x y z
N MET A 1 -1.32 -22.19 14.83
CA MET A 1 -1.79 -21.18 15.80
C MET A 1 -0.67 -20.37 16.48
N ILE A 2 0.62 -20.70 16.33
CA ILE A 2 1.71 -20.03 17.08
C ILE A 2 1.87 -18.52 16.75
N TYR A 3 1.48 -18.08 15.55
CA TYR A 3 1.69 -16.69 15.10
C TYR A 3 0.45 -15.79 15.10
N GLN A 4 -0.69 -16.26 15.60
CA GLN A 4 -1.96 -15.53 15.46
C GLN A 4 -1.92 -14.13 16.11
N LEU A 5 -1.37 -14.03 17.34
CA LEU A 5 -1.23 -12.76 18.03
C LEU A 5 -0.27 -11.80 17.30
N ALA A 6 0.87 -12.32 16.83
CA ALA A 6 1.85 -11.52 16.11
C ALA A 6 1.27 -10.96 14.80
N LEU A 7 0.52 -11.77 14.05
CA LEU A 7 -0.16 -11.32 12.83
C LEU A 7 -1.20 -10.23 13.13
N GLN A 8 -1.97 -10.38 14.20
CA GLN A 8 -2.94 -9.35 14.62
C GLN A 8 -2.24 -8.03 14.96
N GLN A 9 -1.11 -8.07 15.67
CA GLN A 9 -0.32 -6.88 15.99
C GLN A 9 0.23 -6.19 14.74
N LEU A 10 0.65 -6.95 13.73
CA LEU A 10 1.13 -6.40 12.45
C LEU A 10 0.02 -5.73 11.63
N THR A 11 -1.23 -6.19 11.77
CA THR A 11 -2.38 -5.62 11.05
C THR A 11 -3.14 -4.57 11.86
N ASP A 12 -2.72 -4.28 13.09
CA ASP A 12 -3.39 -3.31 13.95
C ASP A 12 -3.18 -1.88 13.42
N SER A 13 -4.25 -1.11 13.28
CA SER A 13 -4.19 0.31 12.91
C SER A 13 -3.40 1.18 13.89
N ALA A 14 -3.20 0.71 15.13
CA ALA A 14 -2.38 1.36 16.14
C ALA A 14 -0.88 1.05 16.00
N LEU A 15 -0.47 0.17 15.07
CA LEU A 15 0.93 -0.09 14.80
C LEU A 15 1.62 1.21 14.35
N PRO A 16 2.72 1.64 15.01
CA PRO A 16 3.27 2.98 14.83
C PRO A 16 4.17 3.09 13.59
N THR A 17 3.69 2.68 12.43
CA THR A 17 4.39 2.80 11.12
C THR A 17 4.19 4.16 10.47
N GLY A 18 3.25 4.97 10.97
CA GLY A 18 2.88 6.24 10.33
C GLY A 18 1.99 6.08 9.09
N ALA A 19 1.56 4.87 8.74
CA ALA A 19 0.73 4.61 7.56
C ALA A 19 -0.59 5.38 7.53
N PHE A 20 -1.17 5.68 8.70
CA PHE A 20 -2.36 6.52 8.82
C PHE A 20 -2.19 7.93 8.21
N ALA A 21 -0.97 8.44 8.11
CA ALA A 21 -0.69 9.77 7.55
C ALA A 21 -0.65 9.81 6.01
N HIS A 22 -0.86 8.67 5.32
CA HIS A 22 -0.63 8.54 3.89
C HIS A 22 -1.87 8.02 3.16
N SER A 23 -2.44 8.87 2.29
CA SER A 23 -3.69 8.60 1.57
C SER A 23 -3.51 7.93 0.21
N PHE A 24 -2.27 7.77 -0.27
CA PHE A 24 -1.94 7.19 -1.59
C PHE A 24 -2.73 7.79 -2.76
N GLY A 25 -2.98 9.10 -2.71
CA GLY A 25 -3.71 9.83 -3.75
C GLY A 25 -5.23 9.83 -3.58
N PHE A 26 -5.78 9.12 -2.59
CA PHE A 26 -7.21 9.08 -2.28
C PHE A 26 -7.80 10.48 -2.04
N GLU A 27 -7.08 11.33 -1.30
CA GLU A 27 -7.49 12.71 -1.00
C GLU A 27 -7.80 13.51 -2.27
N GLY A 28 -7.00 13.36 -3.33
CA GLY A 28 -7.24 14.04 -4.60
C GLY A 28 -8.49 13.55 -5.34
N TYR A 29 -8.95 12.32 -5.11
CA TYR A 29 -10.24 11.84 -5.64
C TYR A 29 -11.42 12.43 -4.87
N ILE A 30 -11.27 12.65 -3.56
CA ILE A 30 -12.27 13.32 -2.73
C ILE A 30 -12.38 14.79 -3.14
N GLU A 31 -11.26 15.51 -3.24
CA GLU A 31 -11.24 16.95 -3.61
C GLU A 31 -11.85 17.22 -4.99
N ARG A 32 -11.76 16.25 -5.91
CA ARG A 32 -12.31 16.35 -7.26
C ARG A 32 -13.76 15.84 -7.36
N GLU A 33 -14.36 15.48 -6.24
CA GLU A 33 -15.71 14.89 -6.16
C GLU A 33 -15.84 13.64 -7.04
N LEU A 34 -14.75 12.89 -7.25
CA LEU A 34 -14.76 11.60 -7.97
C LEU A 34 -15.14 10.45 -7.04
N VAL A 35 -14.85 10.59 -5.75
CA VAL A 35 -15.35 9.74 -4.67
C VAL A 35 -16.18 10.61 -3.75
N HIS A 36 -17.49 10.35 -3.70
CA HIS A 36 -18.45 11.17 -2.96
C HIS A 36 -19.55 10.36 -2.24
N ASP A 37 -19.58 9.04 -2.46
CA ASP A 37 -20.51 8.11 -1.83
C ASP A 37 -19.92 6.69 -1.77
N GLU A 38 -20.68 5.74 -1.21
CA GLU A 38 -20.27 4.34 -1.08
C GLU A 38 -19.99 3.69 -2.45
N GLY A 39 -20.80 3.98 -3.47
CA GLY A 39 -20.67 3.39 -4.80
C GLY A 39 -19.39 3.84 -5.50
N SER A 40 -19.14 5.14 -5.52
CA SER A 40 -17.91 5.74 -6.07
C SER A 40 -16.66 5.33 -5.27
N PHE A 41 -16.76 5.20 -3.95
CA PHE A 41 -15.69 4.62 -3.14
C PHE A 41 -15.41 3.17 -3.52
N GLY A 42 -16.43 2.33 -3.72
CA GLY A 42 -16.27 0.95 -4.16
C GLY A 42 -15.53 0.82 -5.50
N VAL A 43 -15.82 1.73 -6.45
CA VAL A 43 -15.09 1.79 -7.73
C VAL A 43 -13.62 2.13 -7.51
N TRP A 44 -13.33 3.16 -6.71
CA TRP A 44 -11.95 3.54 -6.39
C TRP A 44 -11.20 2.42 -5.67
N LEU A 45 -11.82 1.80 -4.66
CA LEU A 45 -11.23 0.72 -3.88
C LEU A 45 -10.94 -0.50 -4.76
N GLY A 46 -11.87 -0.86 -5.66
CA GLY A 46 -11.65 -1.92 -6.64
C GLY A 46 -10.47 -1.64 -7.55
N ALA A 47 -10.31 -0.41 -8.02
CA ALA A 47 -9.15 0.00 -8.82
C ALA A 47 -7.85 -0.03 -7.99
N PHE A 48 -7.87 0.47 -6.75
CA PHE A 48 -6.71 0.44 -5.86
C PHE A 48 -6.25 -1.00 -5.58
N ILE A 49 -7.17 -1.89 -5.20
CA ILE A 49 -6.86 -3.30 -4.94
C ILE A 49 -6.36 -3.97 -6.23
N GLY A 50 -7.11 -3.83 -7.32
CA GLY A 50 -6.86 -4.54 -8.57
C GLY A 50 -5.67 -4.02 -9.36
N GLN A 51 -5.12 -2.85 -9.04
CA GLN A 51 -3.98 -2.27 -9.74
C GLN A 51 -2.79 -2.10 -8.78
N GLN A 52 -2.87 -1.10 -7.89
CA GLN A 52 -1.75 -0.71 -7.04
C GLN A 52 -1.39 -1.82 -6.04
N LEU A 53 -2.35 -2.28 -5.22
CA LEU A 53 -2.04 -3.27 -4.18
C LEU A 53 -1.62 -4.62 -4.76
N SER A 54 -2.36 -5.16 -5.74
CA SER A 54 -2.13 -6.51 -6.24
C SER A 54 -0.86 -6.65 -7.07
N TYR A 55 -0.57 -5.68 -7.95
CA TYR A 55 0.56 -5.76 -8.89
C TYR A 55 1.82 -5.02 -8.42
N SER A 56 1.77 -4.33 -7.27
CA SER A 56 2.93 -3.79 -6.58
C SER A 56 3.19 -4.61 -5.31
N ASP A 57 2.63 -4.20 -4.18
CA ASP A 57 3.00 -4.71 -2.85
C ASP A 57 2.71 -6.21 -2.70
N GLY A 58 1.54 -6.67 -3.15
CA GLY A 58 1.16 -8.08 -3.11
C GLY A 58 2.06 -8.96 -3.98
N LEU A 59 2.44 -8.48 -5.16
CA LEU A 59 3.35 -9.20 -6.05
C LEU A 59 4.78 -9.23 -5.49
N ALA A 60 5.25 -8.12 -4.92
CA ALA A 60 6.55 -8.07 -4.28
C ALA A 60 6.63 -9.03 -3.09
N ILE A 61 5.62 -9.06 -2.22
CA ILE A 61 5.54 -10.02 -1.10
C ILE A 61 5.64 -11.45 -1.63
N ARG A 62 4.91 -11.79 -2.69
CA ARG A 62 5.01 -13.12 -3.32
C ARG A 62 6.45 -13.42 -3.75
N PHE A 63 7.12 -12.48 -4.43
CA PHE A 63 8.51 -12.69 -4.85
C PHE A 63 9.48 -12.83 -3.67
N VAL A 64 9.26 -12.13 -2.55
CA VAL A 64 10.01 -12.35 -1.31
C VAL A 64 9.87 -13.78 -0.80
N TYR A 65 8.65 -14.35 -0.85
CA TYR A 65 8.41 -15.76 -0.49
C TYR A 65 9.00 -16.76 -1.50
N GLU A 66 9.32 -16.31 -2.71
CA GLU A 66 9.99 -17.09 -3.75
C GLU A 66 11.52 -16.83 -3.76
N ASP A 67 12.07 -16.33 -2.65
CA ASP A 67 13.51 -16.06 -2.43
C ASP A 67 14.12 -15.02 -3.41
N ALA A 68 13.31 -14.11 -3.94
CA ALA A 68 13.83 -13.00 -4.75
C ALA A 68 14.69 -12.04 -3.90
N PRO A 69 15.74 -11.41 -4.47
CA PRO A 69 16.58 -10.48 -3.72
C PRO A 69 15.80 -9.24 -3.26
N LEU A 70 15.77 -9.00 -1.94
CA LEU A 70 15.02 -7.88 -1.35
C LEU A 70 15.47 -6.51 -1.90
N GLU A 71 16.78 -6.32 -2.07
CA GLU A 71 17.33 -5.06 -2.59
C GLU A 71 16.86 -4.78 -4.03
N ASP A 72 16.79 -5.81 -4.88
CA ASP A 72 16.30 -5.66 -6.25
C ASP A 72 14.81 -5.31 -6.27
N LEU A 73 14.01 -5.96 -5.42
CA LEU A 73 12.58 -5.68 -5.29
C LEU A 73 12.32 -4.27 -4.76
N ASP A 74 13.03 -3.85 -3.71
CA ASP A 74 12.90 -2.51 -3.13
C ASP A 74 13.24 -1.42 -4.16
N ASN A 75 14.31 -1.62 -4.93
CA ASN A 75 14.70 -0.71 -6.00
C ASN A 75 13.62 -0.63 -7.10
N LEU A 76 13.04 -1.75 -7.51
CA LEU A 76 11.99 -1.80 -8.52
C LEU A 76 10.70 -1.13 -8.05
N LEU A 77 10.26 -1.41 -6.81
CA LEU A 77 9.11 -0.78 -6.19
C LEU A 77 9.31 0.73 -6.07
N SER A 78 10.46 1.14 -5.53
CA SER A 78 10.84 2.55 -5.42
C SER A 78 10.84 3.25 -6.78
N ALA A 79 11.32 2.59 -7.84
CA ALA A 79 11.31 3.14 -9.20
C ALA A 79 9.89 3.29 -9.78
N GLN A 80 8.97 2.38 -9.45
CA GLN A 80 7.57 2.40 -9.90
C GLN A 80 6.75 3.53 -9.26
N LEU A 81 7.10 3.98 -8.07
CA LEU A 81 6.41 5.07 -7.35
C LEU A 81 6.70 6.44 -7.96
N LEU A 82 6.08 6.75 -9.11
CA LEU A 82 6.33 7.99 -9.87
C LEU A 82 6.16 9.27 -9.04
N PRO A 83 5.08 9.45 -8.23
CA PRO A 83 4.93 10.65 -7.42
C PRO A 83 5.92 10.64 -6.24
N ARG A 84 6.72 11.71 -6.12
CA ARG A 84 7.70 11.88 -5.04
C ARG A 84 7.08 11.67 -3.65
N GLN A 85 5.89 12.22 -3.41
CA GLN A 85 5.20 12.13 -2.12
C GLN A 85 4.88 10.67 -1.73
N VAL A 86 4.50 9.84 -2.70
CA VAL A 86 4.20 8.42 -2.44
C VAL A 86 5.48 7.64 -2.16
N ARG A 87 6.56 7.95 -2.87
CA ARG A 87 7.88 7.35 -2.61
C ARG A 87 8.42 7.71 -1.22
N GLU A 88 8.32 8.98 -0.84
CA GLU A 88 8.71 9.44 0.50
C GLU A 88 7.84 8.84 1.60
N ALA A 89 6.54 8.64 1.33
CA ALA A 89 5.66 7.93 2.24
C ALA A 89 6.11 6.47 2.44
N SER A 90 6.41 5.76 1.34
CA SER A 90 6.94 4.39 1.37
C SER A 90 8.15 4.29 2.30
N VAL A 91 9.21 5.07 2.01
CA VAL A 91 10.46 5.06 2.79
C VAL A 91 10.24 5.38 4.28
N LYS A 92 9.24 6.20 4.62
CA LYS A 92 8.93 6.53 6.02
C LYS A 92 8.22 5.39 6.75
N MET A 93 7.41 4.60 6.05
CA MET A 93 6.68 3.47 6.64
C MET A 93 7.56 2.23 6.80
N GLY A 94 8.65 2.15 6.04
CA GLY A 94 9.56 1.00 5.97
C GLY A 94 9.41 0.31 4.63
#